data_AF-A0A821K6T4-F1
#
_entry.id   AF-A0A821K6T4-F1
#
_cell.length_a   1.000
_cell.length_b   1.000
_cell.length_c   1.000
_cell.angle_alpha   90.00
_cell.angle_beta   90.00
_cell.angle_gamma   90.00
#
_symmetry.space_group_name_H-M   'P 1'
#
loop_
_entity.id
_entity.type
_entity.pdbx_description
1 polymer ?
#
loop_
_entity_poly.entity_id
_entity_poly.type
_entity_poly.pdbx_seq_one_letter_code
_entity_poly.pdbx_strand_id
1 'polypeptide(L)'
;MDCTGSMGVYIDNATKNIRFIVDEIVNNEKSDIRLALIQYRDHPPQDSTFVTCVYDFTDKVEEMKQWLGRCQAQGGGDTPEAVADALHDVLTLSWRPEATKICILISDAPPHGLNSYDDTFPNGCPLGFDPIKIVQEMAEKHITLYTVGVEPFILPYRDFFMSLAYSTGGQYVPLVDATLLAQVIIGGVREEISLDRLMKDAHQDIAKEIKQAEQDGINEREMTMRINHILTSKNKRVKQMHNTFGVTSYLVEEYYSKCVDMHQMKSIYKMTKTTQENKMDEISYVLKEDNVTVEQTKRLIQKVKNRKLVKSTTIKPNVDETITEKQTKKNKRNNQRQDYDNSRLRKRRLKDGAIDVLINAEDNYQEDQKEGILHDDDIMKTKQLQDQ
;
A
#
# COMPACT_ATOMS: atom_id res chain seq x y z
N MET A 1 -2.37 12.74 2.36
CA MET A 1 -2.51 14.08 2.99
C MET A 1 -3.40 13.87 4.18
N ASP A 2 -2.87 14.13 5.37
CA ASP A 2 -3.68 14.19 6.57
C ASP A 2 -4.73 15.32 6.44
N CYS A 3 -5.99 14.99 6.73
CA CYS A 3 -7.14 15.88 6.62
C CYS A 3 -7.87 16.09 7.95
N THR A 4 -7.17 15.89 9.08
CA THR A 4 -7.71 16.15 10.42
C THR A 4 -7.66 17.64 10.77
N GLY A 5 -8.26 18.02 11.89
CA GLY A 5 -8.52 19.42 12.24
C GLY A 5 -7.28 20.32 12.28
N SER A 6 -6.13 19.79 12.67
CA SER A 6 -4.85 20.52 12.75
C SER A 6 -4.24 20.87 11.38
N MET A 7 -4.65 20.17 10.32
CA MET A 7 -4.03 20.26 9.00
C MET A 7 -4.56 21.39 8.11
N GLY A 8 -5.55 22.17 8.58
CA GLY A 8 -6.28 23.16 7.77
C GLY A 8 -5.38 24.15 7.02
N VAL A 9 -4.40 24.74 7.69
CA VAL A 9 -3.49 25.73 7.08
C VAL A 9 -2.61 25.09 5.99
N TYR A 10 -2.21 23.84 6.17
CA TYR A 10 -1.38 23.09 5.22
C TYR A 10 -2.18 22.69 3.97
N ILE A 11 -3.43 22.26 4.17
CA ILE A 11 -4.37 21.97 3.07
C ILE A 11 -4.64 23.23 2.24
N ASP A 12 -4.90 24.35 2.90
CA ASP A 12 -5.11 25.64 2.23
C ASP A 12 -3.89 26.06 1.41
N ASN A 13 -2.69 25.90 1.98
CA ASN A 13 -1.46 26.24 1.28
C ASN A 13 -1.22 25.34 0.06
N ALA A 14 -1.39 24.02 0.20
CA ALA A 14 -1.29 23.07 -0.91
C ALA A 14 -2.28 23.43 -2.02
N THR A 15 -3.53 23.72 -1.67
CA THR A 15 -4.59 24.09 -2.62
C THR A 15 -4.27 25.37 -3.38
N LYS A 16 -3.74 26.39 -2.68
CA LYS A 16 -3.35 27.67 -3.29
C LYS A 16 -2.16 27.52 -4.24
N ASN A 17 -1.21 26.65 -3.90
CA ASN A 17 0.06 26.53 -4.60
C ASN A 17 0.15 25.36 -5.60
N ILE A 18 -0.86 24.52 -5.74
CA ILE A 18 -0.77 23.31 -6.59
C ILE A 18 -0.39 23.61 -8.05
N ARG A 19 -0.92 24.69 -8.64
CA ARG A 19 -0.52 25.10 -10.01
C ARG A 19 0.97 25.44 -10.08
N PHE A 20 1.43 26.26 -9.13
CA PHE A 20 2.84 26.62 -9.03
C PHE A 20 3.73 25.39 -8.85
N ILE A 21 3.34 24.44 -7.99
CA ILE A 21 4.07 23.18 -7.79
C ILE A 21 4.21 22.41 -9.11
N VAL A 22 3.11 22.23 -9.84
CA VAL A 22 3.12 21.46 -11.08
C VAL A 22 3.91 22.19 -12.16
N ASP A 23 3.67 23.48 -12.35
CA ASP A 23 4.36 24.29 -13.36
C ASP A 23 5.87 24.28 -13.13
N GLU A 24 6.32 24.42 -11.88
CA GLU A 24 7.74 24.35 -11.54
C GLU A 24 8.35 22.98 -11.86
N ILE A 25 7.66 21.88 -11.58
CA ILE A 25 8.20 20.54 -11.88
C ILE A 25 8.20 20.28 -13.40
N VAL A 26 7.11 20.61 -14.11
CA VAL A 26 7.01 20.40 -15.57
C VAL A 26 8.06 21.23 -16.31
N ASN A 27 8.16 22.53 -16.00
CA ASN A 27 9.06 23.44 -16.71
C ASN A 27 10.54 23.09 -16.49
N ASN A 28 10.92 22.65 -15.29
CA ASN A 28 12.31 22.36 -14.97
C ASN A 28 12.73 20.93 -15.36
N GLU A 29 11.84 19.94 -15.27
CA GLU A 29 12.22 18.53 -15.48
C GLU A 29 11.80 17.99 -16.84
N LYS A 30 11.03 18.75 -17.64
CA LYS A 30 10.54 18.37 -18.98
C LYS A 30 9.94 16.96 -19.02
N SER A 31 9.22 16.61 -17.96
CA SER A 31 8.69 15.27 -17.73
C SER A 31 7.17 15.28 -17.79
N ASP A 32 6.59 14.18 -18.25
CA ASP A 32 5.15 13.94 -18.19
C ASP A 32 4.77 13.58 -16.74
N ILE A 33 3.91 14.38 -16.13
CA ILE A 33 3.54 14.27 -14.71
C ILE A 33 2.08 13.88 -14.61
N ARG A 34 1.81 12.90 -13.76
CA ARG A 34 0.48 12.63 -13.23
C ARG A 34 0.47 12.77 -11.71
N LEU A 35 -0.65 13.24 -11.19
CA LEU A 35 -0.86 13.49 -9.77
C LEU A 35 -2.03 12.64 -9.29
N ALA A 36 -1.88 12.03 -8.12
CA ALA A 36 -2.96 11.37 -7.40
C ALA A 36 -3.07 12.02 -6.01
N LEU A 37 -4.22 11.89 -5.37
CA LEU A 37 -4.44 12.38 -4.01
C LEU A 37 -5.09 11.28 -3.18
N ILE A 38 -4.47 10.94 -2.05
CA ILE A 38 -5.10 10.17 -0.99
C ILE A 38 -5.27 11.11 0.20
N GLN A 39 -6.51 11.27 0.61
CA GLN A 39 -6.90 11.95 1.84
C GLN A 39 -7.13 10.89 2.90
N TYR A 40 -6.71 11.13 4.13
CA TYR A 40 -7.05 10.28 5.25
C TYR A 40 -7.37 11.10 6.49
N ARG A 41 -8.10 10.47 7.40
CA ARG A 41 -8.40 10.96 8.73
C ARG A 41 -8.22 9.81 9.72
N ASP A 42 -9.27 9.51 10.47
CA ASP A 42 -9.28 8.53 11.55
C ASP A 42 -10.40 7.49 11.35
N HIS A 43 -10.36 6.44 12.17
CA HIS A 43 -11.36 5.40 12.25
C HIS A 43 -12.53 5.79 13.17
N PRO A 44 -13.75 5.28 12.92
CA PRO A 44 -14.83 5.37 13.89
C PRO A 44 -14.45 4.65 15.20
N PRO A 45 -14.70 5.25 16.39
CA PRO A 45 -15.62 6.36 16.64
C PRO A 45 -15.02 7.77 16.56
N GLN A 46 -13.71 7.92 16.34
CA GLN A 46 -13.03 9.22 16.37
C GLN A 46 -13.45 10.09 15.19
N ASP A 47 -13.52 9.51 14.00
CA ASP A 47 -14.13 10.13 12.82
C ASP A 47 -15.23 9.22 12.25
N SER A 48 -16.36 9.81 11.86
CA SER A 48 -17.53 9.12 11.29
C SER A 48 -17.81 9.48 9.83
N THR A 49 -16.95 10.27 9.21
CA THR A 49 -17.09 10.78 7.84
C THR A 49 -16.44 9.82 6.84
N PHE A 50 -15.12 9.62 6.91
CA PHE A 50 -14.36 8.69 6.08
C PHE A 50 -12.99 8.41 6.72
N VAL A 51 -12.46 7.20 6.48
CA VAL A 51 -11.09 6.83 6.87
C VAL A 51 -10.11 7.28 5.78
N THR A 52 -10.36 6.89 4.53
CA THR A 52 -9.60 7.33 3.36
C THR A 52 -10.50 7.76 2.21
N CYS A 53 -10.00 8.67 1.37
CA CYS A 53 -10.63 9.07 0.11
C CYS A 53 -9.55 9.09 -0.99
N VAL A 54 -9.73 8.24 -2.00
CA VAL A 54 -8.73 7.97 -3.04
C VAL A 54 -9.13 8.63 -4.35
N TYR A 55 -8.25 9.48 -4.88
CA TYR A 55 -8.33 10.06 -6.21
C TYR A 55 -7.13 9.58 -7.02
N ASP A 56 -7.39 8.80 -8.06
CA ASP A 56 -6.34 8.19 -8.89
C ASP A 56 -5.64 9.22 -9.78
N PHE A 57 -4.61 8.79 -10.50
CA PHE A 57 -3.75 9.64 -11.30
C PHE A 57 -4.48 10.43 -12.40
N THR A 58 -4.37 11.76 -12.35
CA THR A 58 -4.77 12.71 -13.40
C THR A 58 -3.57 13.47 -13.94
N ASP A 59 -3.63 13.86 -15.21
CA ASP A 59 -2.71 14.83 -15.84
C ASP A 59 -3.26 16.26 -15.80
N LYS A 60 -4.46 16.48 -15.25
CA LYS A 60 -5.11 17.79 -15.19
C LYS A 60 -4.91 18.43 -13.82
N VAL A 61 -4.12 19.49 -13.78
CA VAL A 61 -3.86 20.29 -12.56
C VAL A 61 -5.15 20.83 -11.94
N GLU A 62 -6.15 21.17 -12.77
CA GLU A 62 -7.45 21.64 -12.28
C GLU A 62 -8.24 20.57 -11.54
N GLU A 63 -8.13 19.29 -11.92
CA GLU A 63 -8.78 18.20 -11.20
C GLU A 63 -8.12 18.01 -9.83
N MET A 64 -6.79 17.99 -9.77
CA MET A 64 -6.04 17.94 -8.51
C MET A 64 -6.39 19.11 -7.59
N LYS A 65 -6.48 20.33 -8.15
CA LYS A 65 -6.89 21.53 -7.40
C LYS A 65 -8.30 21.40 -6.84
N GLN A 66 -9.23 20.83 -7.60
CA GLN A 66 -10.60 20.58 -7.13
C GLN A 66 -10.62 19.53 -6.01
N TRP A 67 -9.83 18.46 -6.10
CA TRP A 67 -9.76 17.45 -5.04
C TRP A 67 -9.18 18.03 -3.74
N LEU A 68 -8.11 18.82 -3.84
CA LEU A 68 -7.54 19.55 -2.70
C LEU A 68 -8.52 20.58 -2.12
N GLY A 69 -9.26 21.30 -2.96
CA GLY A 69 -10.29 22.25 -2.52
C GLY A 69 -11.51 21.59 -1.85
N ARG A 70 -11.66 20.27 -1.96
CA ARG A 70 -12.67 19.48 -1.22
C ARG A 70 -12.13 18.94 0.10
N CYS A 71 -10.81 18.98 0.33
CA CYS A 71 -10.25 18.64 1.63
C CYS A 71 -10.76 19.63 2.67
N GLN A 72 -11.43 19.10 3.70
CA GLN A 72 -11.81 19.88 4.87
C GLN A 72 -11.06 19.30 6.07
N ALA A 73 -10.30 20.14 6.77
CA ALA A 73 -9.67 19.77 8.03
C ALA A 73 -10.75 19.61 9.09
N GLN A 74 -11.04 18.37 9.45
CA GLN A 74 -12.01 18.01 10.49
C GLN A 74 -11.71 16.61 10.98
N GLY A 75 -12.17 16.30 12.20
CA GLY A 75 -12.05 14.96 12.77
C GLY A 75 -10.84 14.85 13.68
N GLY A 76 -10.44 13.60 13.91
CA GLY A 76 -9.54 13.17 14.97
C GLY A 76 -10.28 12.93 16.28
N GLY A 77 -9.55 12.66 17.35
CA GLY A 77 -10.10 12.54 18.69
C GLY A 77 -9.07 11.98 19.68
N ASP A 78 -8.29 11.02 19.22
CA ASP A 78 -6.95 10.70 19.72
C ASP A 78 -5.87 11.30 18.81
N THR A 79 -4.61 11.20 19.25
CA THR A 79 -3.45 11.71 18.50
C THR A 79 -3.14 10.89 17.25
N PRO A 80 -3.16 9.55 17.24
CA PRO A 80 -2.83 8.78 16.04
C PRO A 80 -3.95 8.80 15.00
N GLU A 81 -3.59 8.59 13.74
CA GLU A 81 -4.50 8.69 12.58
C GLU A 81 -4.38 7.46 11.67
N ALA A 82 -5.26 7.35 10.66
CA ALA A 82 -5.33 6.24 9.70
C ALA A 82 -4.21 6.26 8.62
N VAL A 83 -2.97 6.53 9.02
CA VAL A 83 -1.78 6.56 8.15
C VAL A 83 -1.56 5.20 7.46
N ALA A 84 -1.82 4.09 8.16
CA ALA A 84 -1.64 2.74 7.62
C ALA A 84 -2.60 2.45 6.46
N ASP A 85 -3.87 2.85 6.59
CA ASP A 85 -4.89 2.76 5.56
C ASP A 85 -4.52 3.61 4.34
N ALA A 86 -4.07 4.84 4.57
CA ALA A 86 -3.63 5.73 3.50
C ALA A 86 -2.44 5.16 2.72
N LEU A 87 -1.46 4.59 3.41
CA LEU A 87 -0.31 3.93 2.78
C LEU A 87 -0.73 2.68 2.02
N HIS A 88 -1.71 1.91 2.52
CA HIS A 88 -2.24 0.76 1.80
C HIS A 88 -2.88 1.20 0.48
N ASP A 89 -3.69 2.26 0.48
CA ASP A 89 -4.34 2.80 -0.71
C ASP A 89 -3.33 3.27 -1.77
N VAL A 90 -2.12 3.69 -1.38
CA VAL A 90 -1.04 4.04 -2.32
C VAL A 90 -0.69 2.87 -3.26
N LEU A 91 -0.78 1.63 -2.76
CA LEU A 91 -0.48 0.42 -3.54
C LEU A 91 -1.58 0.10 -4.57
N THR A 92 -2.77 0.68 -4.41
CA THR A 92 -3.94 0.45 -5.29
C THR A 92 -4.02 1.42 -6.47
N LEU A 93 -3.24 2.52 -6.43
CA LEU A 93 -3.22 3.54 -7.47
C LEU A 93 -2.68 3.01 -8.82
N SER A 94 -3.12 3.63 -9.92
CA SER A 94 -2.75 3.24 -11.29
C SER A 94 -1.35 3.72 -11.71
N TRP A 95 -0.32 3.28 -10.99
CA TRP A 95 1.08 3.64 -11.27
C TRP A 95 1.53 3.20 -12.67
N ARG A 96 2.17 4.11 -13.41
CA ARG A 96 2.84 3.73 -14.66
C ARG A 96 4.09 2.87 -14.35
N PRO A 97 4.31 1.74 -15.04
CA PRO A 97 5.43 0.85 -14.74
C PRO A 97 6.81 1.52 -14.76
N GLU A 98 7.07 2.32 -15.80
CA GLU A 98 8.37 2.95 -16.09
C GLU A 98 8.53 4.37 -15.51
N ALA A 99 7.55 4.87 -14.78
CA ALA A 99 7.64 6.21 -14.19
C ALA A 99 8.58 6.22 -12.97
N THR A 100 9.18 7.38 -12.69
CA THR A 100 9.73 7.67 -11.37
C THR A 100 8.55 7.85 -10.40
N LYS A 101 8.36 6.90 -9.47
CA LYS A 101 7.21 6.84 -8.58
C LYS A 101 7.53 7.48 -7.23
N ILE A 102 6.81 8.55 -6.89
CA ILE A 102 7.06 9.36 -5.70
C ILE A 102 5.75 9.48 -4.92
N CYS A 103 5.77 9.07 -3.67
CA CYS A 103 4.69 9.27 -2.70
C CYS A 103 5.14 10.31 -1.68
N ILE A 104 4.33 11.33 -1.43
CA ILE A 104 4.59 12.36 -0.42
C ILE A 104 3.52 12.25 0.66
N LEU A 105 3.91 11.76 1.83
CA LEU A 105 3.06 11.69 3.02
C LEU A 105 3.25 12.96 3.83
N ILE A 106 2.20 13.76 3.99
CA ILE A 106 2.21 14.98 4.81
C ILE A 106 1.33 14.67 6.03
N SER A 107 1.94 14.68 7.22
CA SER A 107 1.32 14.24 8.49
C SER A 107 1.85 15.03 9.67
N ASP A 108 1.01 15.27 10.67
CA ASP A 108 1.38 15.83 11.97
C ASP A 108 1.19 14.81 13.13
N ALA A 109 0.53 13.69 12.85
CA ALA A 109 0.25 12.57 13.74
C ALA A 109 0.87 11.22 13.28
N PRO A 110 1.11 10.25 14.19
CA PRO A 110 1.57 8.88 13.88
C PRO A 110 0.43 7.96 13.40
N PRO A 111 0.74 6.76 12.86
CA PRO A 111 -0.27 5.71 12.76
C PRO A 111 -0.68 5.17 14.13
N HIS A 112 -1.88 4.62 14.23
CA HIS A 112 -2.27 3.75 15.34
C HIS A 112 -1.29 2.59 15.55
N GLY A 113 -1.15 2.16 16.80
CA GLY A 113 -0.30 1.02 17.19
C GLY A 113 1.14 1.38 17.55
N LEU A 114 1.49 2.67 17.62
CA LEU A 114 2.84 3.16 17.94
C LEU A 114 3.02 3.58 19.42
N ASN A 115 2.17 3.10 20.34
CA ASN A 115 2.18 3.43 21.77
C ASN A 115 1.92 4.92 22.10
N SER A 116 1.07 5.61 21.35
CA SER A 116 0.57 6.91 21.84
C SER A 116 -0.27 6.70 23.10
N TYR A 117 -0.22 7.65 24.03
CA TYR A 117 -0.87 7.55 25.34
C TYR A 117 -2.40 7.59 25.26
N ASP A 118 -2.93 8.21 24.21
CA ASP A 118 -4.35 8.41 23.92
C ASP A 118 -4.85 7.51 22.79
N ASP A 119 -4.01 6.61 22.25
CA ASP A 119 -4.36 5.73 21.13
C ASP A 119 -5.54 4.81 21.48
N THR A 120 -6.64 5.01 20.78
CA THR A 120 -7.86 4.21 20.91
C THR A 120 -7.83 2.93 20.07
N PHE A 121 -6.83 2.80 19.18
CA PHE A 121 -6.54 1.58 18.42
C PHE A 121 -5.11 1.08 18.69
N PRO A 122 -4.78 0.70 19.94
CA PRO A 122 -3.40 0.39 20.35
C PRO A 122 -2.80 -0.85 19.66
N ASN A 123 -3.62 -1.65 18.97
CA ASN A 123 -3.17 -2.82 18.21
C ASN A 123 -2.89 -2.51 16.73
N GLY A 124 -2.97 -1.25 16.31
CA GLY A 124 -2.78 -0.81 14.94
C GLY A 124 -4.10 -0.64 14.19
N CYS A 125 -3.99 -0.49 12.86
CA CYS A 125 -5.13 -0.34 11.96
C CYS A 125 -6.19 -1.43 12.18
N PRO A 126 -7.48 -1.09 12.37
CA PRO A 126 -8.58 -2.05 12.50
C PRO A 126 -8.72 -3.04 11.34
N LEU A 127 -8.29 -2.66 10.13
CA LEU A 127 -8.29 -3.52 8.94
C LEU A 127 -7.06 -4.43 8.85
N GLY A 128 -6.13 -4.34 9.80
CA GLY A 128 -4.91 -5.17 9.87
C GLY A 128 -3.78 -4.69 8.95
N PHE A 129 -3.88 -3.48 8.41
CA PHE A 129 -2.82 -2.88 7.61
C PHE A 129 -1.60 -2.53 8.47
N ASP A 130 -0.43 -3.01 8.06
CA ASP A 130 0.84 -2.76 8.72
C ASP A 130 1.68 -1.77 7.89
N PRO A 131 1.89 -0.52 8.36
CA PRO A 131 2.60 0.50 7.60
C PRO A 131 4.05 0.10 7.26
N ILE A 132 4.71 -0.73 8.07
CA ILE A 132 6.08 -1.17 7.80
C ILE A 132 6.10 -2.15 6.63
N LYS A 133 5.19 -3.14 6.64
CA LYS A 133 5.04 -4.10 5.53
C LYS A 133 4.62 -3.40 4.24
N ILE A 134 3.68 -2.46 4.35
CA ILE A 134 3.22 -1.68 3.20
C ILE A 134 4.36 -0.87 2.58
N VAL A 135 5.19 -0.22 3.41
CA VAL A 135 6.35 0.54 2.93
C VAL A 135 7.41 -0.35 2.29
N GLN A 136 7.59 -1.58 2.80
CA GLN A 136 8.43 -2.58 2.13
C GLN A 136 7.85 -2.97 0.75
N GLU A 137 6.55 -3.18 0.65
CA GLU A 137 5.89 -3.44 -0.65
C GLU A 137 5.98 -2.24 -1.60
N MET A 138 5.85 -1.01 -1.09
CA MET A 138 6.07 0.22 -1.86
C MET A 138 7.50 0.24 -2.44
N ALA A 139 8.50 -0.09 -1.62
CA ALA A 139 9.89 -0.17 -2.04
C ALA A 139 10.12 -1.22 -3.14
N GLU A 140 9.48 -2.39 -3.02
CA GLU A 140 9.49 -3.45 -4.05
C GLU A 140 8.87 -2.97 -5.37
N LYS A 141 7.77 -2.20 -5.31
CA LYS A 141 7.14 -1.59 -6.49
C LYS A 141 7.86 -0.33 -7.00
N HIS A 142 9.00 0.01 -6.40
CA HIS A 142 9.84 1.18 -6.70
C HIS A 142 9.15 2.52 -6.44
N ILE A 143 8.20 2.53 -5.50
CA ILE A 143 7.55 3.74 -4.99
C ILE A 143 8.42 4.30 -3.88
N THR A 144 8.95 5.50 -4.09
CA THR A 144 9.76 6.20 -3.07
C THR A 144 8.85 7.04 -2.20
N LEU A 145 8.92 6.84 -0.88
CA LEU A 145 8.18 7.59 0.12
C LEU A 145 9.01 8.75 0.67
N TYR A 146 8.50 9.95 0.51
CA TYR A 146 8.95 11.14 1.23
C TYR A 146 7.95 11.43 2.34
N THR A 147 8.41 11.56 3.58
CA THR A 147 7.56 11.92 4.71
C THR A 147 7.81 13.37 5.09
N VAL A 148 6.81 14.22 4.91
CA VAL A 148 6.79 15.62 5.31
C VAL A 148 6.12 15.70 6.68
N GLY A 149 6.94 15.83 7.72
CA GLY A 149 6.47 15.88 9.10
C GLY A 149 6.18 17.31 9.52
N VAL A 150 4.94 17.60 9.90
CA VAL A 150 4.53 18.91 10.41
C VAL A 150 5.00 19.08 11.86
N GLU A 151 5.90 20.03 12.07
CA GLU A 151 6.49 20.32 13.38
C GLU A 151 5.74 21.48 14.07
N PRO A 152 5.61 21.45 15.41
CA PRO A 152 6.27 20.56 16.35
C PRO A 152 5.51 19.24 16.65
N PHE A 153 4.29 19.07 16.15
CA PHE A 153 3.40 17.97 16.55
C PHE A 153 3.98 16.57 16.25
N ILE A 154 4.61 16.42 15.08
CA ILE A 154 5.21 15.14 14.66
C ILE A 154 6.49 14.78 15.42
N LEU A 155 7.11 15.72 16.15
CA LEU A 155 8.47 15.55 16.72
C LEU A 155 8.67 14.26 17.54
N PRO A 156 7.73 13.83 18.41
CA PRO A 156 7.86 12.57 19.15
C PRO A 156 7.87 11.31 18.26
N TYR A 157 7.33 11.43 17.06
CA TYR A 157 7.14 10.36 16.08
C TYR A 157 8.09 10.47 14.89
N ARG A 158 8.95 11.50 14.89
CA ARG A 158 9.81 11.83 13.75
C ARG A 158 10.68 10.66 13.30
N ASP A 159 11.34 9.96 14.21
CA ASP A 159 12.19 8.81 13.88
C ASP A 159 11.39 7.67 13.21
N PHE A 160 10.11 7.48 13.58
CA PHE A 160 9.25 6.53 12.91
C PHE A 160 9.04 6.91 11.44
N PHE A 161 8.64 8.15 11.15
CA PHE A 161 8.46 8.62 9.77
C PHE A 161 9.77 8.61 8.97
N MET A 162 10.88 8.98 9.60
CA MET A 162 12.22 8.84 9.02
C MET A 162 12.52 7.40 8.62
N SER A 163 12.16 6.42 9.45
CA SER A 163 12.35 5.00 9.13
C SER A 163 11.52 4.53 7.93
N LEU A 164 10.27 5.01 7.80
CA LEU A 164 9.43 4.70 6.65
C LEU A 164 10.04 5.27 5.35
N ALA A 165 10.41 6.56 5.37
CA ALA A 165 11.03 7.20 4.22
C ALA A 165 12.34 6.51 3.83
N TYR A 166 13.21 6.28 4.82
CA TYR A 166 14.51 5.63 4.64
C TYR A 166 14.36 4.26 3.98
N SER A 167 13.39 3.44 4.40
CA SER A 167 13.17 2.08 3.89
C SER A 167 12.95 2.04 2.36
N THR A 168 12.31 3.07 1.80
CA THR A 168 12.11 3.22 0.35
C THR A 168 13.26 3.93 -0.38
N GLY A 169 14.25 4.42 0.36
CA GLY A 169 15.31 5.33 -0.13
C GLY A 169 14.85 6.77 -0.32
N GLY A 170 13.71 7.16 0.26
CA GLY A 170 13.28 8.55 0.34
C GLY A 170 13.95 9.29 1.49
N GLN A 171 13.35 10.40 1.90
CA GLN A 171 13.83 11.21 3.02
C GLN A 171 12.68 11.80 3.83
N TYR A 172 12.94 12.06 5.10
CA TYR A 172 12.09 12.88 5.93
C TYR A 172 12.39 14.36 5.71
N VAL A 173 11.33 15.16 5.63
CA VAL A 173 11.43 16.60 5.49
C VAL A 173 10.61 17.24 6.61
N PRO A 174 11.23 17.93 7.58
CA PRO A 174 10.49 18.68 8.57
C PRO A 174 9.75 19.82 7.86
N LEU A 175 8.56 20.17 8.34
CA LEU A 175 7.77 21.30 7.85
C LEU A 175 7.32 22.13 9.05
N VAL A 176 8.03 23.23 9.31
CA VAL A 176 7.73 24.14 10.42
C VAL A 176 6.69 25.21 10.06
N ASP A 177 6.50 25.47 8.76
CA ASP A 177 5.57 26.48 8.25
C ASP A 177 4.89 25.95 6.98
N ALA A 178 3.57 26.05 6.94
CA ALA A 178 2.76 25.72 5.79
C ALA A 178 3.16 26.51 4.53
N THR A 179 3.70 27.72 4.65
CA THR A 179 4.17 28.53 3.50
C THR A 179 5.30 27.85 2.72
N LEU A 180 6.06 26.97 3.37
CA LEU A 180 7.20 26.26 2.78
C LEU A 180 6.79 24.95 2.09
N LEU A 181 5.53 24.52 2.23
CA LEU A 181 5.05 23.22 1.74
C LEU A 181 5.29 23.05 0.23
N ALA A 182 5.00 24.08 -0.56
CA ALA A 182 5.23 24.04 -2.00
C ALA A 182 6.71 23.83 -2.35
N GLN A 183 7.62 24.51 -1.66
CA GLN A 183 9.06 24.37 -1.87
C GLN A 183 9.57 22.99 -1.47
N VAL A 184 9.05 22.45 -0.36
CA VAL A 184 9.35 21.08 0.10
C VAL A 184 8.93 20.04 -0.95
N ILE A 185 7.71 20.16 -1.48
CA ILE A 185 7.20 19.23 -2.50
C ILE A 185 8.05 19.34 -3.77
N ILE A 186 8.28 20.55 -4.28
CA ILE A 186 9.07 20.77 -5.50
C ILE A 186 10.50 20.26 -5.32
N GLY A 187 11.16 20.61 -4.21
CA GLY A 187 12.52 20.21 -3.90
C GLY A 187 12.65 18.69 -3.80
N GLY A 188 11.74 18.04 -3.06
CA GLY A 188 11.72 16.59 -2.90
C GLY A 188 11.53 15.85 -4.22
N VAL A 189 10.58 16.29 -5.06
CA VAL A 189 10.31 15.69 -6.38
C VAL A 189 11.49 15.85 -7.32
N ARG A 190 12.05 17.05 -7.44
CA ARG A 190 13.16 17.34 -8.36
C ARG A 190 14.44 16.62 -7.95
N GLU A 191 14.69 16.51 -6.65
CA GLU A 191 15.78 15.68 -6.12
C GLU A 191 15.58 14.20 -6.49
N GLU A 192 14.38 13.65 -6.29
CA GLU A 192 14.12 12.24 -6.59
C GLU A 192 14.24 11.93 -8.09
N ILE A 193 13.75 12.82 -8.96
CA ILE A 193 13.95 12.70 -10.42
C ILE A 193 15.46 12.72 -10.75
N SER A 194 16.23 13.60 -10.11
CA SER A 194 17.68 13.67 -10.31
C SER A 194 18.39 12.40 -9.81
N LEU A 195 17.97 11.85 -8.67
CA LEU A 195 18.53 10.63 -8.10
C LEU A 195 18.20 9.40 -8.94
N ASP A 196 16.98 9.29 -9.46
CA ASP A 196 16.61 8.16 -10.33
C ASP A 196 17.38 8.20 -11.66
N ARG A 197 17.61 9.39 -12.24
CA ARG A 197 18.52 9.58 -13.39
C ARG A 197 19.94 9.14 -13.06
N LEU A 198 20.50 9.61 -11.94
CA LEU A 198 21.82 9.21 -11.49
C LEU A 198 21.92 7.70 -11.26
N MET A 199 20.88 7.08 -10.69
CA MET A 199 20.87 5.64 -10.46
C MET A 199 20.88 4.86 -11.77
N LYS A 200 20.15 5.31 -12.79
CA LYS A 200 20.20 4.72 -14.14
C LYS A 200 21.60 4.84 -14.74
N ASP A 201 22.23 6.00 -14.62
CA ASP A 201 23.56 6.29 -15.16
C ASP A 201 24.71 5.55 -14.44
N ALA A 202 24.63 5.46 -13.11
CA ALA A 202 25.67 4.89 -12.25
C ALA A 202 25.36 3.46 -11.78
N HIS A 203 24.28 2.84 -12.29
CA HIS A 203 23.81 1.52 -11.87
C HIS A 203 24.93 0.48 -11.86
N GLN A 204 25.70 0.40 -12.94
CA GLN A 204 26.73 -0.64 -13.11
C GLN A 204 27.87 -0.47 -12.10
N ASP A 205 28.30 0.77 -11.86
CA ASP A 205 29.35 1.09 -10.89
C ASP A 205 28.91 0.73 -9.47
N ILE A 206 27.70 1.17 -9.08
CA ILE A 206 27.13 0.91 -7.76
C ILE A 206 26.95 -0.61 -7.57
N ALA A 207 26.40 -1.31 -8.56
CA ALA A 207 26.16 -2.75 -8.45
C ALA A 207 27.46 -3.56 -8.36
N LYS A 208 28.52 -3.14 -9.06
CA LYS A 208 29.84 -3.77 -8.99
C LYS A 208 30.47 -3.55 -7.62
N GLU A 209 30.44 -2.31 -7.11
CA GLU A 209 31.02 -2.00 -5.81
C GLU A 209 30.29 -2.71 -4.66
N ILE A 210 28.96 -2.79 -4.69
CA ILE A 210 28.20 -3.54 -3.67
C ILE A 210 28.66 -5.01 -3.63
N LYS A 211 28.85 -5.66 -4.79
CA LYS A 211 29.34 -7.04 -4.85
C LYS A 211 30.76 -7.18 -4.31
N GLN A 212 31.64 -6.23 -4.63
CA GLN A 212 33.01 -6.22 -4.13
C GLN A 212 33.04 -6.04 -2.61
N ALA A 213 32.26 -5.10 -2.08
CA ALA A 213 32.12 -4.85 -0.66
C ALA A 213 31.59 -6.09 0.10
N GLU A 214 30.62 -6.81 -0.48
CA GLU A 214 30.13 -8.09 0.07
C GLU A 214 31.25 -9.15 0.12
N GLN A 215 32.11 -9.22 -0.90
CA GLN A 215 33.26 -10.15 -0.94
C GLN A 215 34.36 -9.76 0.05
N ASP A 216 34.60 -8.46 0.21
CA ASP A 216 35.60 -7.91 1.13
C ASP A 216 35.13 -8.01 2.61
N GLY A 217 33.85 -8.33 2.85
CA GLY A 217 33.28 -8.44 4.18
C GLY A 217 33.19 -7.12 4.93
N ILE A 218 33.13 -5.99 4.21
CA ILE A 218 33.08 -4.65 4.83
C ILE A 218 31.67 -4.30 5.29
N ASN A 219 31.59 -3.43 6.30
CA ASN A 219 30.31 -2.94 6.81
C ASN A 219 29.66 -1.92 5.85
N GLU A 220 28.37 -1.66 6.07
CA GLU A 220 27.56 -0.76 5.23
C GLU A 220 28.07 0.68 5.21
N ARG A 221 28.64 1.16 6.31
CA ARG A 221 29.22 2.50 6.40
C ARG A 221 30.43 2.64 5.48
N GLU A 222 31.34 1.67 5.50
CA GLU A 222 32.52 1.66 4.63
C GLU A 222 32.12 1.52 3.16
N MET A 223 31.18 0.62 2.86
CA MET A 223 30.61 0.46 1.52
C MET A 223 30.03 1.78 0.98
N THR A 224 29.28 2.51 1.82
CA THR A 224 28.72 3.82 1.48
C THR A 224 29.82 4.82 1.13
N MET A 225 30.90 4.87 1.93
CA MET A 225 32.03 5.77 1.67
C MET A 225 32.76 5.44 0.37
N ARG A 226 32.96 4.15 0.05
CA ARG A 226 33.57 3.71 -1.21
C ARG A 226 32.72 4.10 -2.42
N ILE A 227 31.41 3.83 -2.37
CA ILE A 227 30.50 4.20 -3.45
C ILE A 227 30.45 5.72 -3.62
N ASN A 228 30.39 6.48 -2.52
CA ASN A 228 30.41 7.94 -2.56
C ASN A 228 31.70 8.47 -3.21
N HIS A 229 32.84 7.88 -2.88
CA HIS A 229 34.13 8.21 -3.51
C HIS A 229 34.13 7.89 -5.01
N ILE A 230 33.55 6.77 -5.44
CA ILE A 230 33.41 6.43 -6.87
C ILE A 230 32.54 7.46 -7.59
N LEU A 231 31.39 7.84 -7.02
CA LEU A 231 30.51 8.84 -7.61
C LEU A 231 31.20 10.21 -7.72
N THR A 232 31.91 10.62 -6.66
CA THR A 232 32.61 11.91 -6.61
C THR A 232 33.81 11.94 -7.55
N SER A 233 34.63 10.88 -7.62
CA SER A 233 35.77 10.79 -8.55
C SER A 233 35.34 10.80 -10.02
N LYS A 234 34.13 10.33 -10.32
CA LYS A 234 33.50 10.43 -11.65
C LYS A 234 32.75 11.75 -11.87
N ASN A 235 32.87 12.71 -10.96
CA ASN A 235 32.21 14.01 -10.99
C ASN A 235 30.69 13.90 -11.20
N LYS A 236 30.07 12.88 -10.59
CA LYS A 236 28.62 12.71 -10.63
C LYS A 236 27.98 13.78 -9.75
N ARG A 237 26.97 14.45 -10.30
CA ARG A 237 26.23 15.50 -9.63
C ARG A 237 24.75 15.17 -9.58
N VAL A 238 24.09 15.67 -8.54
CA VAL A 238 22.67 15.45 -8.31
C VAL A 238 22.06 16.66 -7.65
N LYS A 239 20.79 16.91 -7.92
CA LYS A 239 20.01 17.91 -7.19
C LYS A 239 19.86 17.45 -5.75
N GLN A 240 20.13 18.36 -4.82
CA GLN A 240 19.99 18.15 -3.39
C GLN A 240 19.14 19.26 -2.83
N MET A 241 18.03 18.89 -2.19
CA MET A 241 17.34 19.80 -1.31
C MET A 241 18.15 19.87 -0.01
N HIS A 242 18.77 21.01 0.25
CA HIS A 242 19.35 21.20 1.57
C HIS A 242 18.23 21.17 2.60
N ASN A 243 18.42 20.41 3.66
CA ASN A 243 17.49 20.31 4.76
C ASN A 243 18.32 20.17 6.04
N THR A 244 18.42 21.25 6.80
CA THR A 244 19.28 21.37 7.98
C THR A 244 18.86 20.39 9.10
N PHE A 245 17.59 19.96 9.12
CA PHE A 245 17.00 19.25 10.25
C PHE A 245 16.36 17.92 9.86
N GLY A 246 16.59 17.37 8.67
CA GLY A 246 16.03 16.07 8.26
C GLY A 246 17.02 14.91 8.21
N VAL A 247 18.22 15.08 8.77
CA VAL A 247 19.29 14.06 8.70
C VAL A 247 18.87 12.79 9.43
N THR A 248 19.01 11.64 8.76
CA THR A 248 18.72 10.31 9.30
C THR A 248 19.46 10.06 10.62
N SER A 249 18.73 9.66 11.66
CA SER A 249 19.31 9.37 12.96
C SER A 249 19.95 7.97 12.98
N TYR A 250 20.95 7.78 13.84
CA TYR A 250 21.59 6.47 14.04
C TYR A 250 20.58 5.37 14.44
N LEU A 251 19.56 5.73 15.23
CA LEU A 251 18.50 4.81 15.64
C LEU A 251 17.69 4.31 14.44
N VAL A 252 17.39 5.21 13.49
CA VAL A 252 16.68 4.86 12.26
C VAL A 252 17.50 3.89 11.41
N GLU A 253 18.77 4.19 11.19
CA GLU A 253 19.65 3.36 10.35
C GLU A 253 19.87 1.96 10.94
N GLU A 254 20.12 1.89 12.24
CA GLU A 254 20.53 0.62 12.85
C GLU A 254 19.38 -0.24 13.37
N TYR A 255 18.23 0.36 13.71
CA TYR A 255 17.15 -0.34 14.40
C TYR A 255 15.80 -0.18 13.68
N TYR A 256 15.27 1.04 13.58
CA TYR A 256 13.86 1.23 13.17
C TYR A 256 13.61 0.85 11.71
N SER A 257 14.53 1.17 10.78
CA SER A 257 14.40 0.78 9.37
C SER A 257 14.54 -0.73 9.11
N LYS A 258 15.03 -1.49 10.10
CA LYS A 258 15.20 -2.95 10.02
C LYS A 258 14.02 -3.73 10.60
N CYS A 259 13.01 -3.02 11.13
CA CYS A 259 11.79 -3.65 11.61
C CYS A 259 11.04 -4.38 10.49
N VAL A 260 10.53 -5.58 10.78
CA VAL A 260 9.74 -6.37 9.81
C VAL A 260 8.25 -6.05 9.87
N ASP A 261 7.77 -5.54 10.99
CA ASP A 261 6.36 -5.24 11.25
C ASP A 261 6.19 -4.23 12.39
N MET A 262 4.96 -3.75 12.57
CA MET A 262 4.61 -2.82 13.65
C MET A 262 4.76 -3.43 15.03
N HIS A 263 4.62 -4.75 15.20
CA HIS A 263 4.82 -5.38 16.49
C HIS A 263 6.29 -5.24 16.95
N GLN A 264 7.24 -5.53 16.06
CA GLN A 264 8.66 -5.33 16.33
C GLN A 264 8.97 -3.85 16.56
N MET A 265 8.47 -2.96 15.71
CA MET A 265 8.64 -1.51 15.89
C MET A 265 8.15 -1.07 17.26
N LYS A 266 6.91 -1.42 17.62
CA LYS A 266 6.29 -1.10 18.92
C LYS A 266 7.13 -1.59 20.11
N SER A 267 7.83 -2.72 19.98
CA SER A 267 8.66 -3.29 21.04
C SER A 267 9.97 -2.53 21.30
N ILE A 268 10.51 -1.85 20.28
CA ILE A 268 11.79 -1.14 20.36
C ILE A 268 11.67 0.38 20.28
N TYR A 269 10.55 0.90 19.76
CA TYR A 269 10.36 2.31 19.51
C TYR A 269 10.24 3.08 20.82
N LYS A 270 11.11 4.07 20.99
CA LYS A 270 11.12 4.96 22.15
C LYS A 270 10.82 6.37 21.69
N MET A 271 9.65 6.87 22.06
CA MET A 271 9.29 8.27 21.85
C MET A 271 10.28 9.15 22.60
N THR A 272 11.03 9.96 21.87
CA THR A 272 11.95 10.92 22.45
C THR A 272 11.35 12.31 22.26
N LYS A 273 11.17 13.06 23.35
CA LYS A 273 10.80 14.47 23.23
C LYS A 273 12.00 15.23 22.68
N THR A 274 11.99 15.52 21.39
CA THR A 274 12.97 16.40 20.77
C THR A 274 12.70 17.83 21.21
N THR A 275 13.60 18.41 21.99
CA THR A 275 13.53 19.80 22.48
C THR A 275 14.18 20.81 21.53
N GLN A 276 14.69 20.37 20.38
CA GLN A 276 15.23 21.28 19.37
C GLN A 276 14.08 22.00 18.67
N GLU A 277 13.75 23.19 19.16
CA GLU A 277 12.95 24.15 18.41
C GLU A 277 13.78 24.64 17.21
N ASN A 278 13.36 24.26 16.01
CA ASN A 278 14.01 24.71 14.79
C ASN A 278 13.55 26.14 14.49
N LYS A 279 14.48 27.10 14.46
CA LYS A 279 14.16 28.48 14.07
C LYS A 279 13.87 28.54 12.58
N MET A 280 12.78 29.23 12.20
CA MET A 280 12.36 29.40 10.80
C MET A 280 13.49 29.91 9.89
N ASP A 281 14.29 30.87 10.35
CA ASP A 281 15.37 31.49 9.56
C ASP A 281 16.52 30.52 9.21
N GLU A 282 16.62 29.38 9.90
CA GLU A 282 17.65 28.36 9.68
C GLU A 282 17.18 27.24 8.74
N ILE A 283 15.90 27.25 8.35
CA ILE A 283 15.31 26.27 7.45
C ILE A 283 15.25 26.82 6.04
N SER A 284 15.95 26.15 5.14
CA SER A 284 16.04 26.50 3.74
C SER A 284 15.91 25.24 2.90
N TYR A 285 14.94 25.21 1.97
CA TYR A 285 14.74 24.10 1.03
C TYR A 285 15.32 24.42 -0.35
N VAL A 286 16.42 25.18 -0.38
CA VAL A 286 17.05 25.57 -1.64
C VAL A 286 17.60 24.33 -2.33
N LEU A 287 17.10 24.11 -3.54
CA LEU A 287 17.57 23.05 -4.42
C LEU A 287 18.86 23.51 -5.11
N LYS A 288 19.94 22.76 -4.90
CA LYS A 288 21.22 22.99 -5.59
C LYS A 288 21.67 21.70 -6.26
N GLU A 289 22.32 21.83 -7.40
CA GLU A 289 23.03 20.71 -8.00
C GLU A 289 24.47 20.71 -7.50
N ASP A 290 24.91 19.62 -6.88
CA ASP A 290 26.25 19.49 -6.31
C ASP A 290 26.73 18.03 -6.40
N ASN A 291 27.93 17.75 -5.91
CA ASN A 291 28.45 16.40 -5.75
C ASN A 291 27.50 15.55 -4.89
N VAL A 292 27.41 14.27 -5.23
CA VAL A 292 26.56 13.32 -4.49
C VAL A 292 27.01 13.26 -3.03
N THR A 293 26.09 13.50 -2.11
CA THR A 293 26.38 13.41 -0.67
C THR A 293 26.40 11.96 -0.17
N VAL A 294 26.98 11.75 1.01
CA VAL A 294 26.93 10.45 1.70
C VAL A 294 25.48 10.02 1.93
N GLU A 295 24.59 10.93 2.31
CA GLU A 295 23.18 10.62 2.56
C GLU A 295 22.44 10.19 1.28
N GLN A 296 22.66 10.91 0.18
CA GLN A 296 22.13 10.50 -1.12
C GLN A 296 22.71 9.17 -1.58
N THR A 297 23.98 8.90 -1.25
CA THR A 297 24.61 7.60 -1.54
C THR A 297 23.93 6.47 -0.77
N LYS A 298 23.63 6.65 0.53
CA LYS A 298 22.85 5.68 1.31
C LYS A 298 21.50 5.40 0.68
N ARG A 299 20.78 6.45 0.28
CA ARG A 299 19.48 6.34 -0.40
C ARG A 299 19.56 5.58 -1.72
N LEU A 300 20.61 5.82 -2.52
CA LEU A 300 20.87 5.05 -3.74
C LEU A 300 21.13 3.57 -3.44
N ILE A 301 21.95 3.26 -2.44
CA ILE A 301 22.22 1.89 -2.00
C ILE A 301 20.93 1.20 -1.57
N GLN A 302 20.10 1.87 -0.75
CA GLN A 302 18.84 1.35 -0.28
C GLN A 302 17.88 1.03 -1.44
N LYS A 303 17.75 1.92 -2.42
CA LYS A 303 16.94 1.66 -3.63
C LYS A 303 17.49 0.48 -4.44
N VAL A 304 18.81 0.34 -4.56
CA VAL A 304 19.44 -0.81 -5.24
C VAL A 304 19.16 -2.11 -4.49
N LYS A 305 19.24 -2.12 -3.16
CA LYS A 305 18.87 -3.27 -2.31
C LYS A 305 17.41 -3.67 -2.54
N ASN A 306 16.49 -2.71 -2.49
CA ASN A 306 15.06 -2.94 -2.72
C ASN A 306 14.80 -3.54 -4.12
N ARG A 307 15.47 -3.05 -5.16
CA ARG A 307 15.38 -3.58 -6.52
C ARG A 307 15.99 -4.99 -6.67
N LYS A 308 17.02 -5.35 -5.89
CA LYS A 308 17.61 -6.69 -5.89
C LYS A 308 16.69 -7.72 -5.20
N LEU A 309 16.07 -7.35 -4.08
CA LEU A 309 15.12 -8.21 -3.36
C LEU A 309 13.99 -8.69 -4.29
N VAL A 310 13.42 -7.78 -5.08
CA VAL A 310 12.42 -8.12 -6.11
C VAL A 310 12.94 -9.14 -7.10
N LYS A 311 14.16 -8.96 -7.62
CA LYS A 311 14.76 -9.90 -8.60
C LYS A 311 15.06 -11.27 -7.99
N SER A 312 15.48 -11.36 -6.73
CA SER A 312 15.68 -12.65 -6.05
C SER A 312 14.36 -13.37 -5.76
N THR A 313 13.28 -12.63 -5.49
CA THR A 313 11.94 -13.20 -5.31
C THR A 313 11.29 -13.61 -6.64
N THR A 314 11.64 -12.92 -7.74
CA THR A 314 11.13 -13.20 -9.09
C THR A 314 11.91 -14.34 -9.79
N ILE A 315 13.16 -14.63 -9.40
CA ILE A 315 13.95 -15.75 -9.96
C ILE A 315 13.90 -16.95 -9.01
N LYS A 316 12.75 -17.64 -9.02
CA LYS A 316 12.63 -19.10 -8.92
C LYS A 316 11.37 -19.55 -9.67
N PRO A 317 11.42 -19.86 -10.98
CA PRO A 317 10.64 -20.98 -11.45
C PRO A 317 11.29 -22.21 -10.82
N ASN A 318 10.70 -22.67 -9.72
CA ASN A 318 11.09 -23.94 -9.14
C ASN A 318 10.83 -24.99 -10.22
N VAL A 319 11.89 -25.67 -10.65
CA VAL A 319 11.82 -26.82 -11.54
C VAL A 319 11.05 -27.90 -10.80
N ASP A 320 9.73 -27.90 -10.95
CA ASP A 320 8.85 -29.00 -10.60
C ASP A 320 7.63 -29.08 -11.54
N GLU A 321 7.76 -28.56 -12.77
CA GLU A 321 6.73 -28.68 -13.82
C GLU A 321 6.58 -30.10 -14.39
N THR A 322 7.35 -31.08 -13.92
CA THR A 322 7.18 -32.49 -14.31
C THR A 322 6.20 -33.29 -13.44
N ILE A 323 5.69 -32.73 -12.34
CA ILE A 323 4.75 -33.44 -11.44
C ILE A 323 3.31 -32.93 -11.57
N THR A 324 3.11 -31.64 -11.83
CA THR A 324 1.77 -31.03 -11.90
C THR A 324 0.99 -31.41 -13.16
N GLU A 325 1.64 -31.65 -14.30
CA GLU A 325 0.96 -32.13 -15.51
C GLU A 325 0.50 -33.59 -15.41
N LYS A 326 1.24 -34.45 -14.70
CA LYS A 326 0.84 -35.85 -14.48
C LYS A 326 -0.29 -35.96 -13.46
N GLN A 327 -0.32 -35.10 -12.44
CA GLN A 327 -1.40 -35.07 -11.45
C GLN A 327 -2.68 -34.41 -11.98
N THR A 328 -2.61 -33.33 -12.77
CA THR A 328 -3.81 -32.75 -13.41
C THR A 328 -4.39 -33.65 -14.51
N LYS A 329 -3.56 -34.39 -15.27
CA LYS A 329 -4.06 -35.41 -16.22
C LYS A 329 -4.66 -36.63 -15.50
N LYS A 330 -4.17 -37.02 -14.32
CA LYS A 330 -4.74 -38.11 -13.50
C LYS A 330 -6.05 -37.70 -12.80
N ASN A 331 -6.14 -36.46 -12.30
CA ASN A 331 -7.36 -35.94 -11.68
C ASN A 331 -8.46 -35.62 -12.71
N LYS A 332 -8.14 -35.14 -13.92
CA LYS A 332 -9.12 -35.01 -15.01
C LYS A 332 -9.64 -36.37 -15.49
N ARG A 333 -8.80 -37.41 -15.54
CA ARG A 333 -9.24 -38.79 -15.86
C ARG A 333 -10.10 -39.43 -14.76
N ASN A 334 -9.81 -39.14 -13.48
CA ASN A 334 -10.61 -39.64 -12.37
C ASN A 334 -11.96 -38.93 -12.25
N ASN A 335 -12.02 -37.61 -12.45
CA ASN A 335 -13.30 -36.88 -12.45
C ASN A 335 -14.17 -37.26 -13.65
N GLN A 336 -13.60 -37.45 -14.84
CA GLN A 336 -14.36 -37.95 -15.99
C GLN A 336 -14.88 -39.39 -15.80
N ARG A 337 -14.14 -40.25 -15.08
CA ARG A 337 -14.63 -41.59 -14.71
C ARG A 337 -15.75 -41.55 -13.66
N GLN A 338 -15.63 -40.70 -12.64
CA GLN A 338 -16.68 -40.50 -11.64
C GLN A 338 -17.95 -39.89 -12.23
N ASP A 339 -17.85 -38.92 -13.15
CA ASP A 339 -19.01 -38.36 -13.84
C ASP A 339 -19.66 -39.38 -14.79
N TYR A 340 -18.86 -40.22 -15.46
CA TYR A 340 -19.38 -41.31 -16.28
C TYR A 340 -20.10 -42.37 -15.44
N ASP A 341 -19.53 -42.79 -14.30
CA ASP A 341 -20.15 -43.77 -13.39
C ASP A 341 -21.40 -43.20 -12.69
N ASN A 342 -21.40 -41.93 -12.28
CA ASN A 342 -22.57 -41.25 -11.73
C ASN A 342 -23.69 -41.09 -12.77
N SER A 343 -23.35 -40.82 -14.04
CA SER A 343 -24.33 -40.79 -15.13
C SER A 343 -24.93 -42.17 -15.42
N ARG A 344 -24.13 -43.25 -15.29
CA ARG A 344 -24.56 -44.64 -15.46
C ARG A 344 -25.43 -45.12 -14.30
N LEU A 345 -25.12 -44.71 -13.06
CA LEU A 345 -25.94 -44.94 -11.87
C LEU A 345 -27.28 -44.17 -11.92
N ARG A 346 -27.29 -42.92 -12.41
CA ARG A 346 -28.54 -42.19 -12.66
C ARG A 346 -29.39 -42.83 -13.76
N LYS A 347 -28.79 -43.30 -14.86
CA LYS A 347 -29.50 -44.03 -15.92
C LYS A 347 -30.01 -45.41 -15.46
N ARG A 348 -29.32 -46.08 -14.54
CA ARG A 348 -29.81 -47.31 -13.89
C ARG A 348 -30.99 -47.01 -12.95
N ARG A 349 -30.88 -46.02 -12.06
CA ARG A 349 -32.01 -45.59 -11.20
C ARG A 349 -33.25 -45.13 -11.96
N LEU A 350 -33.07 -44.47 -13.12
CA LEU A 350 -34.20 -44.11 -14.00
C LEU A 350 -34.80 -45.32 -14.72
N LYS A 351 -34.02 -46.36 -15.04
CA LYS A 351 -34.54 -47.62 -15.58
C LYS A 351 -35.22 -48.46 -14.50
N ASP A 352 -34.64 -48.56 -13.32
CA ASP A 352 -35.20 -49.32 -12.19
C ASP A 352 -36.48 -48.65 -11.68
N GLY A 353 -36.51 -47.31 -11.59
CA GLY A 353 -37.72 -46.56 -11.27
C GLY A 353 -38.80 -46.59 -12.37
N ALA A 354 -38.43 -46.76 -13.64
CA ALA A 354 -39.40 -46.99 -14.72
C ALA A 354 -39.94 -48.42 -14.71
N ILE A 355 -39.18 -49.39 -14.22
CA ILE A 355 -39.63 -50.78 -14.00
C ILE A 355 -40.60 -50.82 -12.81
N ASP A 356 -40.32 -50.12 -11.71
CA ASP A 356 -41.24 -50.05 -10.56
C ASP A 356 -42.58 -49.36 -10.90
N VAL A 357 -42.59 -48.39 -11.82
CA VAL A 357 -43.83 -47.75 -12.30
C VAL A 357 -44.62 -48.66 -13.25
N LEU A 358 -43.94 -49.53 -14.03
CA LEU A 358 -44.60 -50.50 -14.89
C LEU A 358 -45.15 -51.71 -14.12
N ILE A 359 -44.46 -52.16 -13.05
CA ILE A 359 -44.94 -53.23 -12.17
C ILE A 359 -46.21 -52.80 -11.41
N ASN A 360 -46.23 -51.57 -10.85
CA ASN A 360 -47.43 -51.04 -10.17
C ASN A 360 -48.61 -50.76 -11.13
N ALA A 361 -48.35 -50.58 -12.43
CA ALA A 361 -49.39 -50.40 -13.43
C ALA A 361 -50.00 -51.73 -13.92
N GLU A 362 -49.24 -52.84 -13.87
CA GLU A 362 -49.75 -54.19 -14.16
C GLU A 362 -50.56 -54.77 -12.99
N ASP A 363 -50.20 -54.45 -11.73
CA ASP A 363 -50.97 -54.90 -10.55
C ASP A 363 -52.34 -54.20 -10.44
N ASN A 364 -52.44 -52.90 -10.77
CA ASN A 364 -53.72 -52.17 -10.80
C ASN A 364 -54.65 -52.57 -11.96
N TYR A 365 -54.14 -53.21 -13.02
CA TYR A 365 -54.98 -53.70 -14.13
C TYR A 365 -55.58 -55.10 -13.87
N GLN A 366 -55.08 -55.81 -12.83
CA GLN A 366 -55.59 -57.12 -12.40
C GLN A 366 -56.63 -57.01 -11.25
N GLU A 367 -56.65 -55.92 -10.49
CA GLU A 367 -57.68 -55.65 -9.46
C GLU A 367 -59.00 -55.12 -10.06
N ASP A 368 -58.93 -54.28 -11.10
CA ASP A 368 -60.12 -53.69 -11.75
C ASP A 368 -60.94 -54.67 -12.62
N GLN A 369 -60.48 -55.93 -12.77
CA GLN A 369 -61.29 -57.00 -13.39
C GLN A 369 -61.98 -57.93 -12.36
N LYS A 370 -61.84 -57.68 -11.05
CA LYS A 370 -62.45 -58.53 -10.00
C LYS A 370 -63.59 -57.90 -9.20
N GLU A 371 -63.89 -56.61 -9.33
CA GLU A 371 -65.00 -55.95 -8.60
C GLU A 371 -66.12 -55.41 -9.50
N GLY A 372 -66.38 -56.06 -10.63
CA GLY A 372 -67.63 -55.89 -11.37
C GLY A 372 -68.59 -57.04 -11.10
N ILE A 373 -69.24 -57.10 -9.93
CA ILE A 373 -70.47 -57.88 -9.63
C ILE A 373 -71.01 -57.46 -8.22
N LEU A 374 -72.29 -57.08 -8.16
CA LEU A 374 -73.22 -56.89 -6.99
C LEU A 374 -73.23 -55.50 -6.30
N HIS A 375 -74.25 -54.65 -6.56
CA HIS A 375 -75.61 -54.52 -5.94
C HIS A 375 -75.62 -53.27 -5.04
N ASP A 376 -76.32 -52.20 -5.43
CA ASP A 376 -77.75 -51.90 -5.15
C ASP A 376 -78.08 -51.73 -3.66
N ASP A 377 -78.79 -50.61 -3.41
CA ASP A 377 -79.59 -50.26 -2.23
C ASP A 377 -78.92 -49.65 -0.99
N ASP A 378 -79.06 -48.32 -0.83
CA ASP A 378 -79.86 -47.66 0.24
C ASP A 378 -79.46 -46.18 0.40
N ILE A 379 -80.27 -45.23 -0.09
CA ILE A 379 -81.36 -44.52 0.63
C ILE A 379 -80.88 -43.48 1.66
N MET A 380 -81.02 -42.21 1.24
CA MET A 380 -81.49 -41.02 1.99
C MET A 380 -80.86 -40.65 3.35
N LYS A 381 -80.25 -39.45 3.41
CA LYS A 381 -80.67 -38.35 4.30
C LYS A 381 -79.90 -37.03 4.09
N THR A 382 -80.65 -36.01 3.64
CA THR A 382 -80.72 -34.60 4.12
C THR A 382 -79.41 -33.83 4.45
N LYS A 383 -79.00 -32.79 3.70
CA LYS A 383 -79.51 -31.39 3.56
C LYS A 383 -79.49 -30.54 4.86
N GLN A 384 -78.98 -29.29 4.71
CA GLN A 384 -79.01 -28.10 5.59
C GLN A 384 -77.84 -27.98 6.60
N LEU A 385 -77.14 -26.85 6.77
CA LEU A 385 -77.51 -25.43 6.61
C LEU A 385 -76.41 -24.55 5.98
N GLN A 386 -76.87 -23.58 5.19
CA GLN A 386 -76.25 -22.28 4.89
C GLN A 386 -76.93 -21.19 5.76
N ASP A 387 -76.17 -20.11 6.00
CA ASP A 387 -76.53 -18.72 6.31
C ASP A 387 -77.09 -18.34 7.70
N GLN A 388 -76.24 -17.66 8.48
CA GLN A 388 -76.47 -16.29 8.97
C GLN A 388 -75.16 -15.56 9.29
#